data_AF-A0A377W307-F1
#
_entry.id   AF-A0A377W307-F1
#
_cell.length_a   1.000
_cell.length_b   1.000
_cell.length_c   1.000
_cell.angle_alpha   90.00
_cell.angle_beta   90.00
_cell.angle_gamma   90.00
#
_symmetry.space_group_name_H-M   'P 1'
#
loop_
_entity.id
_entity.type
_entity.pdbx_description
1 polymer ?
#
loop_
_entity_poly.entity_id
_entity_poly.type
_entity_poly.pdbx_seq_one_letter_code
_entity_poly.pdbx_strand_id
1 'polypeptide(L)' 'MFEQGETYSVLLDNAHGQPLQYLDVRSAQGDKLQPGDCHRRRIVSDTRAE' A
#
# COMPACT_ATOMS: atom_id res chain seq x y z
N MET A 1 -0.83 -14.79 -1.66
CA MET A 1 0.63 -14.83 -1.86
C MET A 1 0.87 -15.68 -3.10
N PHE A 2 1.79 -15.30 -3.98
CA PHE A 2 2.04 -16.06 -5.22
C PHE A 2 2.56 -17.46 -4.91
N GLU A 3 2.18 -18.42 -5.74
CA GLU A 3 2.64 -19.80 -5.64
C GLU A 3 4.05 -19.97 -6.25
N GLN A 4 4.73 -21.04 -5.87
CA GLN A 4 6.03 -21.36 -6.42
C GLN A 4 5.91 -21.64 -7.92
N GLY A 5 6.69 -20.92 -8.74
CA GLY A 5 6.71 -21.07 -10.20
C GLY A 5 5.82 -20.09 -10.96
N GLU A 6 5.03 -19.26 -10.27
CA GLU A 6 4.26 -18.20 -10.92
C GLU A 6 5.14 -17.03 -11.37
N THR A 7 4.85 -16.50 -12.55
CA THR A 7 5.47 -15.24 -13.03
C THR A 7 4.64 -14.06 -12.56
N TYR A 8 5.28 -13.12 -11.85
CA TYR A 8 4.65 -11.88 -11.40
C TYR A 8 5.60 -10.70 -11.57
N SER A 9 5.02 -9.50 -11.67
CA SER A 9 5.76 -8.25 -11.72
C SER A 9 6.03 -7.74 -10.31
N VAL A 10 7.22 -7.17 -10.08
CA VAL A 10 7.60 -6.50 -8.84
C VAL A 10 7.97 -5.06 -9.12
N LEU A 11 7.74 -4.19 -8.13
CA LEU A 11 8.15 -2.80 -8.21
C LEU A 11 9.65 -2.68 -7.90
N LEU A 12 10.40 -2.04 -8.78
CA LEU A 12 11.84 -1.83 -8.64
C LEU A 12 12.15 -0.36 -8.37
N ASP A 13 13.22 -0.11 -7.64
CA ASP A 13 13.89 1.19 -7.58
C ASP A 13 14.60 1.46 -8.91
N ASN A 14 14.40 2.65 -9.48
CA ASN A 14 15.03 3.04 -10.74
C ASN A 14 16.54 3.31 -10.59
N ALA A 15 17.02 3.70 -9.40
CA ALA A 15 18.44 4.02 -9.22
C ALA A 15 19.31 2.75 -9.16
N HIS A 16 18.84 1.70 -8.48
CA HIS A 16 19.62 0.48 -8.27
C HIS A 16 19.04 -0.78 -8.94
N GLY A 17 17.83 -0.69 -9.53
CA GLY A 17 17.15 -1.83 -10.16
C GLY A 17 16.70 -2.91 -9.18
N GLN A 18 16.65 -2.60 -7.87
CA GLN A 18 16.35 -3.56 -6.82
C GLN A 18 14.87 -3.52 -6.44
N PRO A 19 14.28 -4.66 -6.02
CA PRO A 19 12.91 -4.67 -5.51
C PRO A 19 12.74 -3.70 -4.34
N LEU A 20 11.66 -2.92 -4.39
CA LEU A 20 11.30 -2.07 -3.26
C LEU A 20 10.89 -2.91 -2.06
N GLN A 21 11.23 -2.42 -0.87
CA GLN A 21 10.77 -3.03 0.37
C GLN A 21 9.24 -2.90 0.49
N TYR A 22 8.65 -3.86 1.19
CA TYR A 22 7.23 -3.83 1.49
C TYR A 22 6.86 -2.59 2.31
N LEU A 23 5.75 -1.97 1.95
CA LEU A 23 5.18 -0.86 2.71
C LEU A 23 4.48 -1.42 3.96
N ASP A 24 4.84 -0.87 5.12
CA ASP A 24 4.10 -1.08 6.36
C ASP A 24 3.03 0.00 6.53
N VAL A 25 1.80 -0.41 6.82
CA VAL A 25 0.76 0.52 7.31
C VAL A 25 1.02 0.77 8.79
N ARG A 26 1.12 2.04 9.17
CA ARG A 26 1.41 2.44 10.56
C ARG A 26 0.39 3.45 11.10
N SER A 27 0.15 3.38 12.40
CA SER A 27 -0.63 4.38 13.13
C SER A 27 0.11 5.72 13.15
N ALA A 28 -0.58 6.79 13.55
CA ALA A 28 0.06 8.09 13.78
C ALA A 28 1.15 8.03 14.88
N GLN A 29 1.10 7.02 15.75
CA GLN A 29 2.06 6.76 16.81
C GLN A 29 3.21 5.85 16.34
N GLY A 30 3.16 5.34 15.11
CA GLY A 30 4.22 4.53 14.49
C GLY A 30 4.02 3.01 14.62
N ASP A 31 2.95 2.57 15.27
CA ASP A 31 2.63 1.15 15.46
C ASP A 31 2.21 0.50 14.14
N LYS A 32 2.70 -0.71 13.87
CA LYS A 32 2.28 -1.46 12.67
C LYS A 32 0.83 -1.92 12.81
N LEU A 33 0.01 -1.60 11.82
CA LEU A 33 -1.41 -1.94 11.78
C LEU A 33 -1.64 -3.22 10.96
N GLN A 34 -2.55 -4.07 11.44
CA GLN A 34 -3.09 -5.20 10.70
C GLN A 34 -4.31 -4.77 9.87
N PRO A 35 -4.73 -5.57 8.87
CA PRO A 35 -5.94 -5.28 8.11
C PRO A 35 -7.19 -5.08 8.98
N GLY A 36 -7.31 -5.80 10.10
CA GLY A 36 -8.43 -5.68 11.04
C GLY A 36 -8.46 -4.36 11.83
N ASP A 37 -7.32 -3.68 11.94
CA ASP A 37 -7.20 -2.37 12.61
C ASP A 37 -7.58 -1.21 11.68
N CYS A 38 -7.81 -1.52 10.39
CA CYS A 38 -8.08 -0.56 9.35
C CYS A 38 -9.55 -0.64 8.91
N HIS A 39 -10.12 0.50 8.49
CA HIS A 39 -11.43 0.50 7.86
C HIS A 39 -11.47 1.50 6.71
N ARG A 40 -12.26 1.17 5.68
CA ARG A 40 -12.45 2.06 4.54
C ARG A 40 -13.54 3.07 4.86
N ARG A 41 -13.21 4.35 4.80
CA ARG A 41 -14.19 5.44 4.80
C ARG A 41 -14.26 6.06 3.41
N ARG A 42 -15.44 6.04 2.78
CA ARG A 42 -15.68 6.73 1.51
C ARG A 42 -15.88 8.22 1.79
N ILE A 43 -15.08 9.06 1.15
CA ILE A 43 -15.27 10.51 1.13
C ILE A 43 -15.75 10.89 -0.27
N VAL A 44 -16.87 11.60 -0.36
CA VAL A 44 -17.33 12.22 -1.59
C VAL A 44 -17.04 13.70 -1.42
N SER A 45 -16.07 14.23 -2.16
CA SER A 45 -15.93 15.67 -2.31
C SER A 45 -17.11 16.14 -3.15
N ASP A 46 -18.03 16.88 -2.54
CA ASP A 46 -19.10 17.55 -3.26
C ASP A 46 -18.48 18.73 -4.01
N THR A 47 -17.81 18.45 -5.13
CA THR A 47 -17.38 19.49 -6.05
C THR A 47 -18.59 19.91 -6.88
N ARG A 48 -19.48 20.68 -6.26
CA ARG A 48 -20.16 21.76 -6.96
C ARG A 48 -19.43 23.03 -6.58
N ALA A 49 -18.45 23.37 -7.41
CA ALA A 49 -17.85 24.69 -7.41
C ALA A 49 -18.94 25.70 -7.83
N GLU A 50 -19.24 26.64 -6.94
CA GLU A 50 -19.58 28.02 -7.31
C GLU A 50 -18.37 28.89 -6.99
#